data_AF-A0A9E2ECB6-F1
#
_entry.id   AF-A0A9E2ECB6-F1
#
_cell.length_a   1.000
_cell.length_b   1.000
_cell.length_c   1.000
_cell.angle_alpha   90.00
_cell.angle_beta   90.00
_cell.angle_gamma   90.00
#
_symmetry.space_group_name_H-M   'P 1'
#
loop_
_entity.id
_entity.type
_entity.pdbx_description
1 polymer ?
#
loop_
_entity_poly.entity_id
_entity_poly.type
_entity_poly.pdbx_seq_one_letter_code
_entity_poly.pdbx_strand_id
1 'polypeptide(L)'
;MPFYIVDEMKTITTDELPNVTMRAVAGEFMKAAIMTKNESKGGTLHSHSDEEQWSYIIKGKMHFVLGDEERVLEAGDIVHIPRNVNHRSRAVDGPVIYFTVKSPVHAGGMRDNLKRVAGKESEEAENKFEASIKTET
;
A
#
# COMPACT_ATOMS: atom_id res chain seq x y z
N MET A 1 2.92 12.11 22.38
CA MET A 1 4.38 11.95 22.18
C MET A 1 4.68 12.27 20.73
N PRO A 2 5.52 13.27 20.41
CA PRO A 2 5.78 13.69 19.02
C PRO A 2 6.89 12.89 18.33
N PHE A 3 7.61 12.02 19.04
CA PHE A 3 8.67 11.18 18.50
C PHE A 3 8.19 9.73 18.36
N TYR A 4 8.41 9.17 17.18
CA TYR A 4 8.06 7.79 16.84
C TYR A 4 9.31 7.09 16.33
N ILE A 5 9.98 6.32 17.20
CA ILE A 5 11.16 5.54 16.84
C ILE A 5 10.68 4.21 16.28
N VAL A 6 10.88 3.99 14.98
CA VAL A 6 10.30 2.87 14.22
C VAL A 6 10.57 1.52 14.90
N ASP A 7 11.77 1.32 15.43
CA ASP A 7 12.14 0.05 16.08
C ASP A 7 11.49 -0.16 17.45
N GLU A 8 11.02 0.91 18.09
CA GLU A 8 10.28 0.88 19.36
C GLU A 8 8.77 0.79 19.13
N MET A 9 8.30 1.06 17.92
CA MET A 9 6.87 0.98 17.58
C MET A 9 6.40 -0.47 17.55
N LYS A 10 5.20 -0.69 18.08
CA LYS A 10 4.51 -1.98 17.99
C LYS A 10 4.29 -2.35 16.51
N THR A 11 4.75 -3.53 16.15
CA THR A 11 4.42 -4.14 14.86
C THR A 11 2.97 -4.63 14.88
N ILE A 12 2.20 -4.17 13.91
CA ILE A 12 0.82 -4.58 13.66
C ILE A 12 0.83 -5.54 12.47
N THR A 13 0.10 -6.65 12.62
CA THR A 13 -0.20 -7.62 11.56
C THR A 13 -1.70 -7.90 11.59
N THR A 14 -2.26 -8.31 10.45
CA THR A 14 -3.67 -8.69 10.36
C THR A 14 -3.79 -10.07 9.77
N ASP A 15 -4.75 -10.88 10.23
CA ASP A 15 -5.00 -12.22 9.71
C ASP A 15 -5.29 -12.22 8.20
N GLU A 16 -5.89 -11.14 7.68
CA GLU A 16 -6.16 -10.98 6.24
C GLU A 16 -4.90 -10.85 5.38
N LEU A 17 -3.79 -10.39 5.95
CA LEU A 17 -2.52 -10.12 5.28
C LEU A 17 -1.36 -10.50 6.21
N PRO A 18 -1.15 -11.79 6.48
CA PRO A 18 -0.17 -12.24 7.48
C PRO A 18 1.29 -11.91 7.08
N ASN A 19 1.51 -11.58 5.82
CA ASN A 19 2.81 -11.23 5.25
C ASN A 19 2.99 -9.72 5.02
N VAL A 20 2.14 -8.91 5.66
CA VAL A 20 2.21 -7.46 5.64
C VAL A 20 2.28 -6.98 7.08
N THR A 21 3.33 -6.23 7.40
CA THR A 21 3.53 -5.66 8.73
C THR A 21 3.47 -4.14 8.66
N MET A 22 2.93 -3.52 9.70
CA MET A 22 2.73 -2.08 9.80
C MET A 22 3.22 -1.57 11.14
N ARG A 23 3.97 -0.48 11.11
CA ARG A 23 4.26 0.36 12.27
C ARG A 23 3.60 1.70 12.01
N ALA A 24 2.41 1.86 12.57
CA ALA A 24 1.50 2.94 12.21
C ALA A 24 1.18 3.84 13.40
N VAL A 25 0.89 5.10 13.10
CA VAL A 25 0.49 6.12 14.06
C VAL A 25 -0.58 7.02 13.46
N ALA A 26 -1.58 7.37 14.26
CA ALA A 26 -2.51 8.46 13.98
C ALA A 26 -1.98 9.77 14.59
N GLY A 27 -1.83 10.80 13.76
CA GLY A 27 -1.62 12.18 14.19
C GLY A 27 -2.95 12.94 14.32
N GLU A 28 -2.89 14.27 14.31
CA GLU A 28 -4.08 15.13 14.43
C GLU A 28 -4.96 15.11 13.18
N PHE A 29 -4.34 15.15 11.98
CA PHE A 29 -5.06 15.22 10.70
C PHE A 29 -4.81 14.02 9.79
N MET A 30 -3.73 13.30 10.01
CA MET A 30 -3.26 12.25 9.11
C MET A 30 -2.76 11.05 9.90
N LYS A 31 -2.76 9.88 9.28
CA LYS A 31 -2.12 8.67 9.79
C LYS A 31 -0.97 8.28 8.90
N ALA A 32 0.13 7.87 9.51
CA ALA A 32 1.35 7.50 8.80
C ALA A 32 1.84 6.12 9.25
N ALA A 33 2.51 5.41 8.35
CA ALA A 33 3.07 4.11 8.65
C ALA A 33 4.35 3.83 7.88
N ILE A 34 5.24 3.08 8.52
CA ILE A 34 6.24 2.26 7.82
C ILE A 34 5.62 0.88 7.59
N MET A 35 5.62 0.48 6.33
CA MET A 35 5.02 -0.75 5.85
C MET A 35 6.10 -1.69 5.33
N THR A 36 5.97 -2.98 5.63
CA THR A 36 6.75 -4.04 4.97
C THR A 36 5.78 -5.03 4.33
N LYS A 37 6.02 -5.37 3.06
CA LYS A 37 5.31 -6.45 2.37
C LYS A 37 6.32 -7.47 1.86
N ASN A 38 6.06 -8.75 2.08
CA ASN A 38 6.81 -9.81 1.43
C ASN A 38 6.49 -9.85 -0.08
N GLU A 39 7.38 -10.50 -0.83
CA GLU A 39 7.25 -10.68 -2.28
C GLU A 39 5.88 -11.21 -2.69
N SER A 40 5.31 -10.63 -3.75
CA SER A 40 3.99 -11.01 -4.29
C SER A 40 2.83 -10.85 -3.29
N LYS A 41 3.03 -10.14 -2.16
CA LYS A 41 1.98 -9.85 -1.17
C LYS A 41 1.55 -8.40 -1.20
N GLY A 42 0.28 -8.17 -0.86
CA GLY A 42 -0.36 -6.86 -0.90
C GLY A 42 -1.88 -6.96 -0.75
N GLY A 43 -2.55 -5.82 -0.61
CA GLY A 43 -4.02 -5.76 -0.62
C GLY A 43 -4.58 -5.99 -2.02
N THR A 44 -5.84 -6.43 -2.10
CA THR A 44 -6.62 -6.52 -3.35
C THR A 44 -6.91 -5.12 -3.91
N LEU A 45 -7.48 -5.03 -5.12
CA LEU A 45 -7.95 -3.77 -5.67
C LEU A 45 -9.00 -3.13 -4.73
N HIS A 46 -8.81 -1.85 -4.42
CA HIS A 46 -9.72 -1.08 -3.57
C HIS A 46 -9.64 0.42 -3.88
N SER A 47 -10.55 1.18 -3.29
CA SER A 47 -10.51 2.63 -3.23
C SER A 47 -10.94 3.13 -1.84
N HIS A 48 -10.65 4.40 -1.55
CA HIS A 48 -11.12 5.10 -0.37
C HIS A 48 -11.85 6.36 -0.82
N SER A 49 -13.00 6.66 -0.24
CA SER A 49 -13.85 7.77 -0.72
C SER A 49 -13.44 9.14 -0.19
N ASP A 50 -12.91 9.18 1.03
CA ASP A 50 -12.57 10.40 1.75
C ASP A 50 -11.07 10.54 2.06
N GLU A 51 -10.25 9.51 1.79
CA GLU A 51 -8.80 9.54 2.00
C GLU A 51 -8.01 9.73 0.70
N GLU A 52 -7.10 10.69 0.70
CA GLU A 52 -5.94 10.62 -0.20
C GLU A 52 -4.82 9.81 0.47
N GLN A 53 -3.93 9.23 -0.34
CA GLN A 53 -2.79 8.49 0.16
C GLN A 53 -1.53 8.84 -0.62
N TRP A 54 -0.43 9.07 0.10
CA TRP A 54 0.91 9.15 -0.47
C TRP A 54 1.74 7.94 -0.01
N SER A 55 2.59 7.42 -0.90
CA SER A 55 3.53 6.35 -0.57
C SER A 55 4.91 6.62 -1.18
N TYR A 56 5.95 6.54 -0.38
CA TYR A 56 7.36 6.69 -0.77
C TYR A 56 8.10 5.38 -0.57
N ILE A 57 8.75 4.87 -1.62
CA ILE A 57 9.46 3.59 -1.57
C ILE A 57 10.84 3.80 -0.94
N ILE A 58 11.08 3.13 0.19
CA ILE A 58 12.35 3.22 0.92
C ILE A 58 13.33 2.16 0.39
N LYS A 59 12.84 0.94 0.14
CA LYS A 59 13.65 -0.20 -0.31
C LYS A 59 12.78 -1.20 -1.08
N GLY A 60 13.38 -1.83 -2.10
CA GLY A 60 12.73 -2.84 -2.92
C GLY A 60 11.91 -2.23 -4.04
N LYS A 61 11.07 -3.04 -4.69
CA LYS A 61 10.20 -2.63 -5.78
C LYS A 61 8.75 -2.96 -5.48
N MET A 62 7.84 -2.12 -5.96
CA MET A 62 6.40 -2.32 -5.79
C MET A 62 5.66 -2.03 -7.07
N HIS A 63 4.95 -3.04 -7.55
CA HIS A 63 4.05 -2.90 -8.66
C HIS A 63 2.74 -2.22 -8.23
N PHE A 64 2.38 -1.14 -8.91
CA PHE A 64 1.18 -0.34 -8.68
C PHE A 64 0.23 -0.39 -9.88
N VAL A 65 -1.05 -0.51 -9.57
CA VAL A 65 -2.15 -0.08 -10.45
C VAL A 65 -2.82 1.12 -9.79
N LEU A 66 -3.10 2.15 -10.58
CA LEU A 66 -3.78 3.38 -10.18
C LEU A 66 -4.71 3.83 -11.31
N GLY A 67 -6.00 3.53 -11.17
CA GLY A 67 -6.96 3.68 -12.27
C GLY A 67 -6.52 2.88 -13.49
N ASP A 68 -6.33 3.58 -14.61
CA ASP A 68 -5.90 2.98 -15.87
C ASP A 68 -4.38 2.86 -16.00
N GLU A 69 -3.62 3.46 -15.08
CA GLU A 69 -2.16 3.45 -15.10
C GLU A 69 -1.56 2.29 -14.31
N GLU A 70 -0.37 1.89 -14.76
CA GLU A 70 0.39 0.79 -14.19
C GLU A 70 1.89 1.09 -14.25
N ARG A 71 2.57 0.95 -13.11
CA ARG A 71 4.02 1.22 -12.97
C ARG A 71 4.62 0.32 -11.91
N VAL A 72 5.87 -0.09 -12.11
CA VAL A 72 6.72 -0.60 -11.02
C VAL A 72 7.48 0.61 -10.47
N LEU A 73 7.35 0.85 -9.17
CA LEU A 73 8.08 1.89 -8.46
C LEU A 73 9.22 1.26 -7.66
N GLU A 74 10.36 1.94 -7.61
CA GLU A 74 11.57 1.50 -6.90
C GLU A 74 12.01 2.52 -5.84
N ALA A 75 13.07 2.20 -5.09
CA ALA A 75 13.54 3.03 -4.00
C ALA A 75 13.84 4.47 -4.44
N GLY A 76 13.24 5.46 -3.76
CA GLY A 76 13.31 6.87 -4.14
C GLY A 76 12.05 7.38 -4.85
N ASP A 77 11.21 6.50 -5.38
CA ASP A 77 9.97 6.90 -6.04
C ASP A 77 8.84 7.21 -5.04
N ILE A 78 7.92 8.05 -5.49
CA ILE A 78 6.72 8.45 -4.75
C ILE A 78 5.48 8.28 -5.62
N VAL A 79 4.36 7.89 -5.01
CA VAL A 79 3.05 7.85 -5.66
C VAL A 79 2.00 8.54 -4.79
N HIS A 80 1.16 9.32 -5.47
CA HIS A 80 -0.07 9.88 -4.94
C HIS A 80 -1.25 9.06 -5.43
N ILE A 81 -2.12 8.66 -4.52
CA ILE A 81 -3.38 7.99 -4.79
C ILE A 81 -4.49 8.98 -4.39
N PRO A 82 -5.16 9.60 -5.38
CA PRO A 82 -6.30 10.45 -5.11
C PRO A 82 -7.50 9.67 -4.56
N ARG A 83 -8.43 10.39 -3.93
CA ARG A 83 -9.72 9.84 -3.47
C ARG A 83 -10.48 9.20 -4.63
N ASN A 84 -11.21 8.13 -4.32
CA ASN A 84 -12.06 7.37 -5.24
C ASN A 84 -11.32 6.73 -6.44
N VAL A 85 -9.98 6.74 -6.45
CA VAL A 85 -9.21 6.05 -7.49
C VAL A 85 -8.95 4.62 -7.06
N ASN A 86 -9.35 3.67 -7.91
CA ASN A 86 -9.07 2.25 -7.69
C ASN A 86 -7.56 2.02 -7.78
N HIS A 87 -7.00 1.36 -6.78
CA HIS A 87 -5.57 1.12 -6.73
C HIS A 87 -5.22 -0.19 -6.02
N ARG A 88 -4.04 -0.71 -6.36
CA ARG A 88 -3.48 -1.95 -5.83
C ARG A 88 -1.97 -1.86 -5.82
N SER A 89 -1.34 -2.35 -4.76
CA SER A 89 0.12 -2.37 -4.64
C SER A 89 0.64 -3.71 -4.14
N ARG A 90 1.58 -4.31 -4.88
CA ARG A 90 2.14 -5.63 -4.59
C ARG A 90 3.66 -5.60 -4.75
N ALA A 91 4.38 -6.18 -3.80
CA ALA A 91 5.83 -6.26 -3.88
C ALA A 91 6.26 -7.14 -5.07
N VAL A 92 7.33 -6.75 -5.74
CA VAL A 92 7.99 -7.51 -6.83
C VAL A 92 9.49 -7.58 -6.53
N ASP A 93 10.15 -8.62 -7.05
CA ASP A 93 11.58 -8.88 -6.89
C ASP A 93 12.03 -8.90 -5.42
N GLY A 94 11.25 -9.57 -4.57
CA GLY A 94 11.49 -9.65 -3.14
C GLY A 94 10.62 -8.71 -2.28
N PRO A 95 10.99 -8.53 -0.99
CA PRO A 95 10.22 -7.70 -0.05
C PRO A 95 10.45 -6.20 -0.27
N VAL A 96 9.41 -5.40 -0.01
CA VAL A 96 9.45 -3.93 -0.09
C VAL A 96 9.22 -3.30 1.28
N ILE A 97 9.93 -2.20 1.54
CA ILE A 97 9.70 -1.30 2.67
C ILE A 97 9.33 0.09 2.12
N TYR A 98 8.24 0.67 2.62
CA TYR A 98 7.78 1.98 2.17
C TYR A 98 7.15 2.78 3.31
N PHE A 99 7.26 4.11 3.22
CA PHE A 99 6.51 5.04 4.04
C PHE A 99 5.18 5.34 3.35
N THR A 100 4.09 5.46 4.10
CA THR A 100 2.82 5.91 3.56
C THR A 100 2.08 6.79 4.57
N VAL A 101 1.35 7.77 4.05
CA VAL A 101 0.49 8.66 4.83
C VAL A 101 -0.88 8.76 4.17
N LYS A 102 -1.93 8.83 5.00
CA LYS A 102 -3.32 9.03 4.57
C LYS A 102 -3.97 10.18 5.32
N SER A 103 -4.86 10.90 4.65
CA SER A 103 -5.61 12.02 5.21
C SER A 103 -7.04 12.06 4.65
N PRO A 104 -8.07 12.27 5.49
CA PRO A 104 -8.01 12.60 6.92
C PRO A 104 -7.70 11.37 7.78
N VAL A 105 -7.49 11.58 9.07
CA VAL A 105 -7.28 10.49 10.04
C VAL A 105 -8.62 9.91 10.50
N HIS A 106 -8.67 8.58 10.61
CA HIS A 106 -9.81 7.84 11.14
C HIS A 106 -9.37 6.85 12.23
N ALA A 107 -10.31 6.40 13.05
CA ALA A 107 -10.04 5.55 14.19
C ALA A 107 -9.61 4.11 13.82
N GLY A 108 -9.93 3.62 12.60
CA GLY A 108 -9.63 2.26 12.16
C GLY A 108 -8.19 2.03 11.69
N GLY A 109 -7.29 3.00 11.84
CA GLY A 109 -5.88 2.87 11.44
C GLY A 109 -5.70 2.80 9.91
N MET A 110 -4.60 2.19 9.45
CA MET A 110 -4.19 2.23 8.03
C MET A 110 -5.12 1.53 7.05
N ARG A 111 -5.98 0.63 7.55
CA ARG A 111 -6.93 -0.16 6.75
C ARG A 111 -8.36 0.35 6.85
N ASP A 112 -8.58 1.49 7.49
CA ASP A 112 -9.90 2.11 7.53
C ASP A 112 -10.34 2.59 6.13
N ASN A 113 -11.65 2.77 5.96
CA ASN A 113 -12.31 3.25 4.74
C ASN A 113 -11.90 2.54 3.43
N LEU A 114 -11.55 1.26 3.49
CA LEU A 114 -11.26 0.45 2.30
C LEU A 114 -12.57 -0.05 1.66
N LYS A 115 -12.89 0.43 0.46
CA LYS A 115 -13.91 -0.16 -0.40
C LYS A 115 -13.25 -1.13 -1.38
N ARG A 116 -13.40 -2.44 -1.13
CA ARG A 116 -12.91 -3.47 -2.05
C ARG A 116 -13.65 -3.42 -3.38
N VAL A 117 -12.90 -3.62 -4.46
CA VAL A 117 -13.44 -3.75 -5.82
C VAL A 117 -13.37 -5.23 -6.20
N ALA A 118 -14.47 -5.75 -6.74
CA ALA A 118 -14.60 -7.15 -7.15
C ALA A 118 -14.98 -7.25 -8.64
N GLY A 119 -14.96 -8.47 -9.19
CA GLY A 119 -15.30 -8.72 -10.59
C GLY A 119 -14.18 -8.33 -11.55
N LYS A 120 -14.54 -7.99 -12.79
CA LYS A 120 -13.60 -7.84 -13.92
C LYS A 120 -12.42 -6.91 -13.65
N GLU A 121 -12.65 -5.73 -13.06
CA GLU A 121 -11.57 -4.79 -12.75
C GLU A 121 -10.55 -5.38 -11.77
N SER A 122 -11.02 -6.15 -10.78
CA SER A 122 -10.12 -6.83 -9.85
C SER A 122 -9.35 -7.95 -10.52
N GLU A 123 -10.00 -8.72 -11.40
CA GLU A 123 -9.35 -9.79 -12.18
C GLU A 123 -8.28 -9.21 -13.12
N GLU A 124 -8.59 -8.10 -13.80
CA GLU A 124 -7.65 -7.37 -14.65
C GLU A 124 -6.44 -6.86 -13.85
N ALA A 125 -6.64 -6.33 -12.64
CA ALA A 125 -5.55 -5.87 -11.79
C ALA A 125 -4.62 -7.01 -11.32
N GLU A 126 -5.15 -8.22 -11.13
CA GLU A 126 -4.36 -9.43 -10.84
C GLU A 126 -3.63 -9.93 -12.09
N ASN A 127 -4.30 -9.97 -13.25
CA ASN A 127 -3.67 -10.36 -14.52
C ASN A 127 -2.51 -9.44 -14.91
N LYS A 128 -2.67 -8.13 -14.70
CA LYS A 128 -1.62 -7.12 -14.86
C LYS A 128 -0.39 -7.45 -14.00
N PHE A 129 -0.60 -7.80 -12.73
CA PHE A 129 0.50 -8.23 -11.86
C PHE A 129 1.21 -9.49 -12.39
N GLU A 130 0.45 -10.53 -12.76
CA GLU A 130 1.02 -11.76 -13.31
C GLU A 130 1.83 -11.53 -14.61
N ALA A 131 1.42 -10.57 -15.44
CA ALA A 131 2.17 -10.18 -16.64
C ALA A 131 3.48 -9.44 -16.29
N SER A 132 3.45 -8.56 -15.28
CA SER A 132 4.62 -7.79 -14.83
C SER A 132 5.75 -8.66 -14.29
N ILE A 133 5.44 -9.80 -13.68
CA ILE A 133 6.46 -10.72 -13.12
C ILE A 133 6.95 -11.78 -14.12
N LYS A 134 6.26 -11.97 -15.26
CA LYS A 134 6.65 -12.94 -16.31
C LYS A 134 7.58 -12.36 -17.37
N THR A 135 7.72 -11.04 -17.41
CA THR A 135 8.52 -10.34 -18.42
C THR A 135 10.02 -10.28 -18.07
N GLU A 136 10.43 -10.83 -16.92
CA GLU A 136 11.82 -10.85 -16.44
C GLU A 136 12.50 -12.24 -16.47
N THR A 137 11.89 -13.26 -17.10
CA THR A 137 12.51 -14.58 -17.39
C THR A 137 12.75 -14.79 -18.87
#